data_AF-A0A1H0M8I4-F1
#
_entry.id   AF-A0A1H0M8I4-F1
#
_cell.length_a   1.000
_cell.length_b   1.000
_cell.length_c   1.000
_cell.angle_alpha   90.00
_cell.angle_beta   90.00
_cell.angle_gamma   90.00
#
_symmetry.space_group_name_H-M   'P 1'
#
loop_
_entity.id
_entity.type
_entity.pdbx_description
1 polymer ?
#
loop_
_entity_poly.entity_id
_entity_poly.type
_entity_poly.pdbx_seq_one_letter_code
_entity_poly.pdbx_strand_id
1 'polypeptide(L)'
;MHPAAKLQFERMIGEFTRWRAVPEDARSPAPAWWWGPAMELRNIAEPLPIEWCAELALPDGATCTAGADVFLKAMAGETLVPWPYDFPRKAAMAEPEVRELHPQPTDDSAFPP
;
A
#
# COMPACT_ATOMS: atom_id res chain seq x y z
N MET A 1 9.96 13.53 -12.19
CA MET A 1 9.97 12.50 -11.14
C MET A 1 11.33 11.82 -11.13
N HIS A 2 11.91 11.54 -9.95
CA HIS A 2 13.20 10.83 -9.88
C HIS A 2 13.03 9.34 -10.27
N PRO A 3 14.01 8.67 -10.91
CA PRO A 3 13.89 7.28 -11.37
C PRO A 3 13.43 6.27 -10.30
N ALA A 4 13.91 6.42 -9.06
CA ALA A 4 13.51 5.56 -7.95
C ALA A 4 12.00 5.70 -7.63
N ALA A 5 11.47 6.93 -7.63
CA ALA A 5 10.05 7.18 -7.41
C ALA A 5 9.20 6.60 -8.56
N LYS A 6 9.71 6.66 -9.80
CA LYS A 6 9.06 6.03 -10.97
C LYS A 6 8.89 4.52 -10.77
N LEU A 7 9.96 3.83 -10.35
CA LEU A 7 9.93 2.39 -10.09
C LEU A 7 8.98 2.02 -8.94
N GLN A 8 8.99 2.79 -7.85
CA GLN A 8 8.06 2.58 -6.74
C GLN A 8 6.60 2.74 -7.19
N PHE A 9 6.33 3.76 -8.01
CA PHE A 9 4.98 4.01 -8.50
C PHE A 9 4.51 2.91 -9.45
N GLU A 10 5.35 2.44 -10.38
CA GLU A 10 5.05 1.30 -11.24
C GLU A 10 4.68 0.05 -10.44
N ARG A 11 5.45 -0.27 -9.39
CA ARG A 11 5.14 -1.37 -8.48
C ARG A 11 3.78 -1.16 -7.79
N MET A 12 3.52 0.05 -7.30
CA MET A 12 2.24 0.38 -6.66
C MET A 12 1.07 0.17 -7.60
N ILE A 13 1.16 0.61 -8.86
CA ILE A 13 0.10 0.42 -9.85
C ILE A 13 -0.15 -1.07 -10.08
N GLY A 14 0.91 -1.87 -10.30
CA GLY A 14 0.77 -3.31 -10.51
C GLY A 14 0.20 -4.06 -9.29
N GLU A 15 0.49 -3.61 -8.08
CA GLU A 15 -0.15 -4.13 -6.86
C GLU A 15 -1.62 -3.66 -6.75
N PHE A 16 -1.92 -2.40 -7.03
CA PHE A 16 -3.27 -1.84 -7.00
C PHE A 16 -4.19 -2.52 -8.00
N THR A 17 -3.76 -2.76 -9.23
CA THR A 17 -4.57 -3.46 -10.25
C THR A 17 -4.94 -4.87 -9.78
N ARG A 18 -3.99 -5.61 -9.20
CA ARG A 18 -4.25 -6.94 -8.61
C ARG A 18 -5.18 -6.87 -7.40
N TRP A 19 -5.02 -5.85 -6.56
CA TRP A 19 -5.86 -5.62 -5.39
C TRP A 19 -7.30 -5.26 -5.76
N ARG A 20 -7.50 -4.33 -6.69
CA ARG A 20 -8.81 -3.92 -7.23
C ARG A 20 -9.55 -5.05 -7.94
N ALA A 21 -8.83 -6.02 -8.51
CA ALA A 21 -9.45 -7.19 -9.15
C ALA A 21 -10.12 -8.15 -8.16
N VAL A 22 -9.74 -8.10 -6.87
CA VAL A 22 -10.43 -8.87 -5.82
C VAL A 22 -11.76 -8.18 -5.46
N PRO A 23 -12.87 -8.92 -5.34
CA PRO A 23 -14.14 -8.38 -4.85
C PRO A 23 -13.99 -7.72 -3.48
N GLU A 24 -14.68 -6.60 -3.25
CA GLU A 24 -14.50 -5.74 -2.07
C GLU A 24 -14.71 -6.49 -0.73
N ASP A 25 -15.67 -7.40 -0.68
CA ASP A 25 -15.95 -8.24 0.49
C ASP A 25 -14.77 -9.16 0.87
N ALA A 26 -14.06 -9.67 -0.14
CA ALA A 26 -12.90 -10.54 0.01
C ALA A 26 -11.55 -9.80 0.01
N ARG A 27 -11.52 -8.53 -0.43
CA ARG A 27 -10.29 -7.74 -0.60
C ARG A 27 -9.70 -7.35 0.74
N SER A 28 -8.40 -7.50 0.91
CA SER A 28 -7.72 -6.99 2.11
C SER A 28 -7.81 -5.46 2.21
N PRO A 29 -7.61 -4.86 3.39
CA PRO A 29 -7.35 -3.43 3.47
C PRO A 29 -6.20 -3.01 2.54
N ALA A 30 -6.20 -1.75 2.11
CA ALA A 30 -5.10 -1.20 1.33
C ALA A 30 -3.77 -1.28 2.13
N PRO A 31 -2.66 -1.72 1.54
CA PRO A 31 -1.40 -1.85 2.26
C PRO A 31 -0.81 -0.49 2.60
N ALA A 32 -0.44 -0.31 3.88
CA ALA A 32 0.06 0.97 4.41
C ALA A 32 1.33 1.48 3.70
N TRP A 33 2.11 0.59 3.08
CA TRP A 33 3.34 0.97 2.38
C TRP A 33 3.07 1.91 1.18
N TRP A 34 1.86 1.91 0.61
CA TRP A 34 1.46 2.83 -0.47
C TRP A 34 1.42 4.31 -0.03
N TRP A 35 1.26 4.58 1.27
CA TRP A 35 1.10 5.93 1.79
C TRP A 35 2.28 6.85 1.50
N GLY A 36 3.51 6.38 1.80
CA GLY A 36 4.73 7.19 1.65
C GLY A 36 4.91 7.71 0.22
N PRO A 37 5.01 6.83 -0.79
CA PRO A 37 5.19 7.28 -2.16
C PRO A 37 3.99 8.06 -2.70
N ALA A 38 2.75 7.71 -2.33
CA ALA A 38 1.58 8.51 -2.73
C ALA A 38 1.68 9.95 -2.19
N MET A 39 2.14 10.12 -0.94
CA MET A 39 2.37 11.44 -0.37
C MET A 39 3.48 12.24 -1.05
N GLU A 40 4.54 11.58 -1.51
CA GLU A 40 5.60 12.22 -2.30
C GLU A 40 5.08 12.71 -3.66
N LEU A 41 4.15 11.96 -4.28
CA LEU A 41 3.62 12.25 -5.61
C LEU A 41 2.44 13.23 -5.62
N ARG A 42 1.77 13.46 -4.48
CA ARG A 42 0.52 14.26 -4.39
C ARG A 42 0.61 15.68 -4.95
N ASN A 43 1.80 16.27 -5.04
CA ASN A 43 2.02 17.63 -5.53
C ASN A 43 2.82 17.68 -6.84
N ILE A 44 2.93 16.56 -7.56
CA ILE A 44 3.66 16.48 -8.83
C ILE A 44 2.67 16.59 -9.99
N ALA A 45 2.72 17.74 -10.69
CA ALA A 45 1.87 18.03 -11.84
C ALA A 45 2.38 17.42 -13.17
N GLU A 46 3.40 16.57 -13.12
CA GLU A 46 3.91 15.87 -14.31
C GLU A 46 2.86 14.89 -14.86
N PRO A 47 2.68 14.82 -16.19
CA PRO A 47 1.73 13.91 -16.81
C PRO A 47 2.16 12.45 -16.61
N LEU A 48 1.18 11.57 -16.42
CA LEU A 48 1.37 10.13 -16.37
C LEU A 48 1.48 9.54 -17.78
N PRO A 49 2.28 8.48 -17.94
CA PRO A 49 2.20 7.63 -19.13
C PRO A 49 0.77 7.09 -19.35
N ILE A 50 0.37 6.94 -20.60
CA ILE A 50 -1.00 6.55 -20.97
C ILE A 50 -1.38 5.17 -20.42
N GLU A 51 -0.42 4.25 -20.38
CA GLU A 51 -0.59 2.91 -19.81
C GLU A 51 -0.93 2.97 -18.32
N TRP A 52 -0.33 3.90 -17.58
CA TRP A 52 -0.59 4.08 -16.15
C TRP A 52 -1.92 4.77 -15.90
N CYS A 53 -2.32 5.70 -16.77
CA CYS A 53 -3.67 6.27 -16.74
C CYS A 53 -4.72 5.17 -16.91
N ALA A 54 -4.54 4.29 -17.90
CA ALA A 54 -5.46 3.18 -18.16
C ALA A 54 -5.57 2.22 -16.98
N GLU A 55 -4.44 1.79 -16.39
CA GLU A 55 -4.43 0.88 -15.23
C GLU A 55 -5.09 1.49 -13.98
N LEU A 56 -4.94 2.80 -13.78
CA LEU A 56 -5.55 3.54 -12.68
C LEU A 56 -7.00 3.99 -12.97
N ALA A 57 -7.53 3.69 -14.16
CA ALA A 57 -8.83 4.17 -14.64
C ALA A 57 -8.95 5.70 -14.59
N LEU A 58 -7.88 6.40 -14.98
CA LEU A 58 -7.79 7.84 -15.10
C LEU A 58 -7.88 8.26 -16.57
N PRO A 59 -8.35 9.50 -16.86
CA PRO A 59 -8.34 10.02 -18.23
C PRO A 59 -6.91 10.19 -18.76
N ASP A 60 -6.76 10.10 -20.08
CA ASP A 60 -5.49 10.36 -20.76
C ASP A 60 -4.95 11.75 -20.39
N GLY A 61 -3.65 11.82 -20.12
CA GLY A 61 -2.98 13.05 -19.69
C GLY A 61 -3.20 13.42 -18.22
N ALA A 62 -3.79 12.53 -17.40
CA ALA A 62 -3.82 12.71 -15.95
C ALA A 62 -2.40 12.89 -15.37
N THR A 63 -2.31 13.57 -14.23
CA THR A 63 -1.03 13.90 -13.59
C THR A 63 -0.64 12.90 -12.51
N CYS A 64 0.62 12.94 -12.08
CA CYS A 64 1.10 12.13 -10.95
C CYS A 64 0.29 12.42 -9.67
N THR A 65 -0.13 13.68 -9.45
CA THR A 65 -1.09 14.05 -8.40
C THR A 65 -2.40 13.23 -8.51
N ALA A 66 -3.01 13.17 -9.69
CA ALA A 66 -4.24 12.40 -9.89
C ALA A 66 -4.02 10.90 -9.64
N GLY A 67 -2.85 10.37 -10.04
CA GLY A 67 -2.42 9.00 -9.73
C GLY A 67 -2.28 8.76 -8.23
N ALA A 68 -1.61 9.64 -7.50
CA ALA A 68 -1.44 9.57 -6.05
C ALA A 68 -2.77 9.57 -5.31
N ASP A 69 -3.72 10.39 -5.74
CA ASP A 69 -5.06 10.46 -5.17
C ASP A 69 -5.81 9.12 -5.23
N VAL A 70 -5.55 8.28 -6.22
CA VAL A 70 -6.15 6.94 -6.30
C VAL A 70 -5.76 6.09 -5.09
N PHE A 71 -4.47 6.10 -4.74
CA PHE A 71 -3.95 5.36 -3.59
C PHE A 71 -4.40 5.97 -2.26
N LEU A 72 -4.35 7.30 -2.13
CA LEU A 72 -4.79 7.99 -0.92
C LEU A 72 -6.28 7.74 -0.65
N LYS A 73 -7.12 7.72 -1.68
CA LYS A 73 -8.53 7.35 -1.57
C LYS A 73 -8.73 5.88 -1.22
N ALA A 74 -7.91 4.97 -1.75
CA ALA A 74 -7.98 3.55 -1.42
C ALA A 74 -7.65 3.27 0.06
N MET A 75 -6.81 4.11 0.69
CA MET A 75 -6.49 4.02 2.13
C MET A 75 -7.45 4.85 3.01
N ALA A 76 -8.29 5.71 2.43
CA ALA A 76 -9.13 6.62 3.19
C ALA A 76 -10.23 5.85 3.94
N GLY A 77 -10.26 6.01 5.27
CA GLY A 77 -11.25 5.36 6.13
C GLY A 77 -10.86 3.94 6.57
N GLU A 78 -9.73 3.40 6.10
CA GLU A 78 -9.19 2.15 6.61
C GLU A 78 -8.71 2.33 8.07
N THR A 79 -9.14 1.43 8.94
CA THR A 79 -8.74 1.39 10.36
C THR A 79 -7.89 0.16 10.70
N LEU A 80 -7.67 -0.70 9.71
CA LEU A 80 -6.93 -1.95 9.83
C LEU A 80 -5.79 -1.98 8.80
N VAL A 81 -4.68 -2.60 9.19
CA VAL A 81 -3.54 -2.86 8.30
C VAL A 81 -3.64 -4.33 7.86
N PRO A 82 -3.42 -4.67 6.57
CA PRO A 82 -3.45 -6.06 6.15
C PRO A 82 -2.31 -6.84 6.82
N TRP A 83 -2.54 -8.10 7.20
CA TRP A 83 -1.46 -8.96 7.66
C TRP A 83 -0.49 -9.26 6.50
N PRO A 84 0.78 -9.62 6.78
CA PRO A 84 1.80 -9.82 5.75
C PRO A 84 1.43 -10.81 4.62
N TYR A 85 0.46 -11.70 4.85
CA TYR A 85 0.03 -12.73 3.90
C TYR A 85 -1.41 -12.54 3.37
N ASP A 86 -2.09 -11.46 3.78
CA ASP A 86 -3.48 -11.17 3.38
C ASP A 86 -3.58 -10.42 2.06
N PHE A 87 -2.48 -9.95 1.48
CA PHE A 87 -2.56 -9.19 0.24
C PHE A 87 -2.58 -10.12 -0.98
N PRO A 88 -3.49 -9.95 -1.96
CA PRO A 88 -4.54 -8.92 -2.05
C PRO A 88 -5.91 -9.32 -1.46
N ARG A 89 -6.06 -10.54 -0.95
CA ARG A 89 -7.32 -11.12 -0.45
C ARG A 89 -7.17 -11.52 1.02
N LYS A 90 -8.13 -11.10 1.86
CA LYS A 90 -8.21 -11.52 3.28
C LYS A 90 -7.99 -13.03 3.38
N ALA A 91 -7.08 -13.49 4.24
CA ALA A 91 -6.97 -14.91 4.52
C ALA A 91 -8.34 -15.42 5.01
N ALA A 92 -8.77 -16.58 4.50
CA ALA A 92 -9.84 -17.33 5.12
C ALA A 92 -9.34 -17.65 6.53
N MET A 93 -9.93 -17.03 7.55
CA MET A 93 -9.51 -17.15 8.93
C MET A 93 -9.44 -18.63 9.34
N ALA A 94 -8.26 -19.25 9.26
CA ALA A 94 -7.81 -20.02 10.39
C ALA A 94 -7.49 -18.97 11.45
N GLU A 95 -8.07 -19.10 12.63
CA GLU A 95 -7.73 -18.22 13.75
C GLU A 95 -6.23 -17.99 13.78
N PRO A 96 -5.77 -16.74 14.00
CA PRO A 96 -4.36 -16.49 14.06
C PRO A 96 -3.82 -17.43 15.14
N GLU A 97 -2.95 -18.38 14.76
CA GLU A 97 -1.93 -18.82 15.68
C GLU A 97 -1.22 -17.52 16.07
N VAL A 98 -1.64 -16.97 17.20
CA VAL A 98 -0.87 -16.01 17.98
C VAL A 98 0.44 -16.73 18.19
N ARG A 99 1.37 -16.59 17.24
CA ARG A 99 2.75 -17.00 17.43
C ARG A 99 3.19 -16.09 18.53
N GLU A 100 3.21 -16.63 19.75
CA GLU A 100 3.67 -15.95 20.92
C GLU A 100 4.93 -15.20 20.52
N LEU A 101 4.88 -13.86 20.62
CA LEU A 101 6.09 -13.07 20.52
C LEU A 101 7.00 -13.68 21.56
N HIS A 102 8.08 -14.35 21.11
CA HIS A 102 9.09 -14.87 22.03
C HIS A 102 9.39 -13.73 22.99
N PRO A 103 9.30 -13.94 24.32
CA PRO A 103 9.54 -12.88 25.27
C PRO A 103 10.89 -12.27 24.92
N GLN A 104 10.89 -10.97 24.63
CA GLN A 104 12.13 -10.23 24.47
C GLN A 104 12.95 -10.52 25.73
N PRO A 105 14.21 -10.96 25.61
CA PRO A 105 15.04 -11.13 26.78
C PRO A 105 15.04 -9.79 27.52
N THR A 106 14.65 -9.81 28.80
CA THR A 106 14.69 -8.64 29.66
C THR A 106 16.15 -8.17 29.70
N ASP A 107 16.47 -7.12 28.96
CA ASP A 107 17.77 -6.47 29.00
C ASP A 107 17.87 -5.60 30.27
N ASP A 108 17.74 -6.24 31.43
CA ASP A 108 17.93 -5.63 32.74
C ASP A 108 19.43 -5.60 33.13
N SER A 109 20.32 -5.93 32.20
CA SER A 109 21.77 -5.91 32.44
C SER A 109 22.40 -4.52 32.21
N ALA A 110 21.63 -3.56 31.66
CA ALA A 110 22.12 -2.23 31.32
C ALA A 110 22.29 -1.28 32.52
N PHE A 111 21.72 -1.59 33.68
CA PHE A 111 21.81 -0.76 34.89
C PHE A 111 22.36 -1.56 36.07
N PRO A 112 23.66 -1.46 36.40
CA PRO A 112 24.14 -1.96 37.69
C PRO A 112 23.55 -1.13 38.84
N PRO A 113 23.45 -1.70 40.07
CA PRO A 113 22.88 -1.04 41.24
C PRO A 113 23.68 0.18 41.70
#